data_AF-A0A920PEE7-F1
#
_entry.id   AF-A0A920PEE7-F1
#
_cell.length_a   1.000
_cell.length_b   1.000
_cell.length_c   1.000
_cell.angle_alpha   90.00
_cell.angle_beta   90.00
_cell.angle_gamma   90.00
#
_symmetry.space_group_name_H-M   'P 1'
#
loop_
_entity.id
_entity.type
_entity.pdbx_description
1 polymer ?
#
loop_
_entity_poly.entity_id
_entity_poly.type
_entity_poly.pdbx_seq_one_letter_code
_entity_poly.pdbx_strand_id
1 'polypeptide(L)'
;MYELIEKYPKDLGFFMPAEWQSHQQTWMMWPTGLDPERYPNIDTMRDAYAETANLISEFEPVTIIANENDIKSLSSMIANNVSTMDKQIDDSWCRDSGPTFISNNSQIAGIDWTFNNYGEATGPDYLNDARIAEKILKHLDIIILKHLLFLREVLFIQMAWGLLC
;
A
#
# COMPACT_ATOMS: atom_id res chain seq x y z
N MET A 1 1.00 20.55 -10.96
CA MET A 1 1.76 20.57 -12.23
C MET A 1 2.85 19.53 -12.05
N TYR A 2 2.76 18.39 -12.73
CA TYR A 2 3.75 17.31 -12.58
C TYR A 2 4.97 17.66 -13.44
N GLU A 3 6.14 17.85 -12.82
CA GLU A 3 7.39 17.86 -13.57
C GLU A 3 7.65 16.42 -14.03
N LEU A 4 7.63 16.20 -15.35
CA LEU A 4 8.19 14.99 -15.96
C LEU A 4 9.71 15.04 -15.79
N ILE A 5 10.21 14.76 -14.58
CA ILE A 5 10.97 13.54 -14.32
C ILE A 5 11.96 13.06 -15.40
N GLU A 6 12.74 13.91 -16.09
CA GLU A 6 13.75 13.45 -17.11
C GLU A 6 14.90 12.59 -16.51
N LYS A 7 14.85 12.31 -15.21
CA LYS A 7 15.83 11.52 -14.45
C LYS A 7 15.14 10.36 -13.75
N TYR A 8 15.68 9.16 -13.93
CA TYR A 8 15.22 7.97 -13.22
C TYR A 8 15.65 8.02 -11.75
N PRO A 9 14.97 7.30 -10.83
CA PRO A 9 15.37 7.24 -9.42
C PRO A 9 16.86 6.94 -9.22
N LYS A 10 17.41 6.02 -10.02
CA LYS A 10 18.84 5.67 -10.02
C LYS A 10 19.78 6.85 -10.31
N ASP A 11 19.37 7.80 -11.15
CA ASP A 11 20.19 8.95 -11.56
C ASP A 11 20.25 10.01 -10.44
N LEU A 12 19.32 9.90 -9.47
CA LEU A 12 19.25 10.68 -8.24
C LEU A 12 19.87 9.92 -7.04
N GLY A 13 20.49 8.76 -7.29
CA GLY A 13 21.11 7.92 -6.26
C GLY A 13 20.12 7.14 -5.40
N PHE A 14 18.84 7.12 -5.74
CA PHE A 14 17.86 6.30 -5.04
C PHE A 14 17.93 4.85 -5.49
N PHE A 15 17.69 3.95 -4.55
CA PHE A 15 17.50 2.52 -4.76
C PHE A 15 16.33 2.01 -3.90
N MET A 16 15.69 0.93 -4.33
CA MET A 16 14.75 0.19 -3.49
C MET A 16 15.57 -0.68 -2.53
N PRO A 17 15.51 -0.46 -1.21
CA PRO A 17 16.22 -1.30 -0.27
C PRO A 17 15.64 -2.72 -0.28
N ALA A 18 16.43 -3.68 0.19
CA ALA A 18 15.96 -5.06 0.24
C ALA A 18 14.94 -5.27 1.36
N GLU A 19 13.96 -6.13 1.13
CA GLU A 19 12.83 -6.39 2.03
C GLU A 19 13.23 -6.97 3.40
N TRP A 20 14.42 -7.55 3.52
CA TRP A 20 14.92 -8.07 4.81
C TRP A 20 15.69 -7.00 5.62
N GLN A 21 15.80 -5.78 5.11
CA GLN A 21 16.39 -4.67 5.86
C GLN A 21 15.39 -4.09 6.87
N SER A 22 15.88 -3.29 7.81
CA SER A 22 15.03 -2.72 8.86
C SER A 22 14.00 -1.74 8.30
N HIS A 23 12.75 -1.95 8.66
CA HIS A 23 11.61 -1.13 8.27
C HIS A 23 11.19 -0.19 9.39
N GLN A 24 10.57 0.93 9.04
CA GLN A 24 9.94 1.86 9.97
C GLN A 24 8.48 1.51 10.24
N GLN A 25 7.77 0.93 9.28
CA GLN A 25 6.33 0.66 9.38
C GLN A 25 5.83 -0.18 8.20
N THR A 26 4.88 -1.10 8.41
CA THR A 26 4.17 -1.79 7.32
C THR A 26 2.83 -1.13 6.96
N TRP A 27 2.49 -1.17 5.67
CA TRP A 27 1.22 -0.67 5.13
C TRP A 27 0.36 -1.83 4.62
N MET A 28 -0.91 -1.83 5.00
CA MET A 28 -1.91 -2.80 4.56
C MET A 28 -3.17 -2.09 4.09
N MET A 29 -3.97 -2.76 3.26
CA MET A 29 -5.31 -2.31 2.86
C MET A 29 -6.33 -3.32 3.35
N TRP A 30 -7.46 -2.83 3.86
CA TRP A 30 -8.50 -3.65 4.46
C TRP A 30 -9.33 -4.38 3.39
N PRO A 31 -9.69 -5.67 3.61
CA PRO A 31 -10.57 -6.39 2.68
C PRO A 31 -11.92 -5.69 2.52
N THR A 32 -12.17 -5.20 1.31
CA THR A 32 -13.37 -4.45 0.91
C THR A 32 -13.64 -4.64 -0.58
N GLY A 33 -14.79 -4.18 -1.07
CA GLY A 33 -15.14 -4.19 -2.49
C GLY A 33 -15.15 -5.58 -3.16
N LEU A 34 -15.15 -6.64 -2.36
CA LEU A 34 -14.98 -8.00 -2.86
C LEU A 34 -16.22 -8.46 -3.63
N ASP A 35 -16.00 -8.96 -4.85
CA ASP A 35 -16.97 -9.79 -5.56
C ASP A 35 -17.30 -11.02 -4.70
N PRO A 36 -18.55 -11.18 -4.23
CA PRO A 36 -18.95 -12.31 -3.40
C PRO A 36 -18.75 -13.67 -4.08
N GLU A 37 -18.70 -13.72 -5.43
CA GLU A 37 -18.41 -14.95 -6.15
C GLU A 37 -16.92 -15.33 -6.04
N ARG A 38 -16.04 -14.34 -6.05
CA ARG A 38 -14.58 -14.54 -5.95
C ARG A 38 -14.11 -14.72 -4.50
N TYR A 39 -14.74 -14.04 -3.56
CA TYR A 39 -14.40 -14.05 -2.15
C TYR A 39 -15.65 -14.29 -1.28
N PRO A 40 -16.17 -15.52 -1.24
CA PRO A 40 -17.45 -15.82 -0.60
C PRO A 40 -17.43 -15.68 0.93
N ASN A 41 -16.27 -15.51 1.55
CA ASN A 41 -16.12 -15.45 3.01
C ASN A 41 -15.26 -14.26 3.45
N ILE A 42 -15.81 -13.06 3.26
CA ILE A 42 -15.16 -11.79 3.59
C ILE A 42 -14.82 -11.69 5.09
N ASP A 43 -15.66 -12.23 5.97
CA ASP A 43 -15.43 -12.14 7.42
C ASP A 43 -14.19 -12.95 7.82
N THR A 44 -14.04 -14.18 7.32
CA THR A 44 -12.82 -14.98 7.55
C THR A 44 -11.58 -14.30 6.97
N MET A 45 -11.70 -13.62 5.82
CA MET A 45 -10.58 -12.86 5.25
C MET A 45 -10.19 -11.66 6.15
N ARG A 46 -11.19 -10.94 6.69
CA ARG A 46 -10.98 -9.83 7.61
C ARG A 46 -10.37 -10.28 8.93
N ASP A 47 -10.79 -11.43 9.46
CA ASP A 47 -10.18 -12.05 10.64
C ASP A 47 -8.69 -12.32 10.39
N ALA A 48 -8.35 -12.94 9.25
CA ALA A 48 -6.97 -13.24 8.88
C ALA A 48 -6.12 -11.98 8.66
N TYR A 49 -6.67 -10.92 8.05
CA TYR A 49 -5.98 -9.64 7.87
C TYR A 49 -5.73 -8.95 9.22
N ALA A 50 -6.71 -8.95 10.12
CA ALA A 50 -6.55 -8.39 11.45
C ALA A 50 -5.51 -9.18 12.27
N GLU A 51 -5.57 -10.51 12.24
CA GLU A 51 -4.57 -11.38 12.89
C GLU A 51 -3.17 -11.10 12.35
N THR A 52 -3.01 -11.01 11.04
CA THR A 52 -1.72 -10.70 10.38
C THR A 52 -1.20 -9.33 10.82
N ALA A 53 -2.04 -8.29 10.78
CA ALA A 53 -1.64 -6.96 11.21
C ALA A 53 -1.22 -6.93 12.68
N ASN A 54 -1.96 -7.62 13.55
CA ASN A 54 -1.65 -7.72 14.97
C ASN A 54 -0.30 -8.41 15.20
N LEU A 55 -0.02 -9.51 14.49
CA LEU A 55 1.26 -10.22 14.59
C LEU A 55 2.43 -9.37 14.10
N ILE A 56 2.29 -8.68 12.96
CA ILE A 56 3.33 -7.77 12.45
C ILE A 56 3.57 -6.63 13.45
N SER A 57 2.51 -6.14 14.08
CA SER A 57 2.58 -5.03 15.05
C SER A 57 3.45 -5.32 16.29
N GLU A 58 3.75 -6.59 16.56
CA GLU A 58 4.69 -6.99 17.61
C GLU A 58 6.15 -6.66 17.26
N PHE A 59 6.46 -6.47 15.97
CA PHE A 59 7.80 -6.24 15.45
C PHE A 59 8.01 -4.83 14.91
N GLU A 60 6.98 -4.24 14.28
CA GLU A 60 7.04 -2.91 13.68
C GLU A 60 5.66 -2.23 13.67
N PRO A 61 5.59 -0.89 13.61
CA PRO A 61 4.33 -0.19 13.41
C PRO A 61 3.58 -0.69 12.18
N VAL A 62 2.25 -0.75 12.25
CA VAL A 62 1.37 -1.12 11.13
C VAL A 62 0.32 -0.04 10.94
N THR A 63 0.08 0.36 9.69
CA THR A 63 -1.10 1.15 9.33
C THR A 63 -1.97 0.40 8.32
N ILE A 64 -3.24 0.25 8.65
CA ILE A 64 -4.25 -0.33 7.75
C ILE A 64 -5.10 0.78 7.16
N ILE A 65 -5.15 0.83 5.84
CA ILE A 65 -6.01 1.72 5.07
C ILE A 65 -7.37 1.05 4.91
N ALA A 66 -8.45 1.76 5.24
CA ALA A 66 -9.80 1.25 5.07
C ALA A 66 -10.78 2.35 4.67
N ASN A 67 -11.91 1.92 4.09
CA ASN A 67 -13.05 2.78 3.83
C ASN A 67 -13.69 3.21 5.16
N GLU A 68 -14.17 4.46 5.25
CA GLU A 68 -14.84 5.04 6.44
C GLU A 68 -15.83 4.07 7.12
N ASN A 69 -16.67 3.39 6.32
CA ASN A 69 -17.69 2.45 6.82
C ASN A 69 -17.11 1.22 7.52
N ASP A 70 -15.89 0.81 7.18
CA ASP A 70 -15.22 -0.37 7.73
C ASP A 70 -14.37 -0.04 8.96
N ILE A 71 -14.00 1.23 9.17
CA ILE A 71 -13.09 1.65 10.26
C ILE A 71 -13.57 1.18 11.63
N LYS A 72 -14.87 1.31 11.91
CA LYS A 72 -15.41 0.93 13.22
C LYS A 72 -15.29 -0.57 13.50
N SER A 73 -15.62 -1.41 12.51
CA SER A 73 -15.47 -2.87 12.64
C SER A 73 -13.99 -3.25 12.71
N LEU A 74 -13.15 -2.66 11.86
CA LEU A 74 -11.71 -2.88 11.84
C LEU A 74 -11.08 -2.59 13.21
N SER A 75 -11.37 -1.43 13.80
CA SER A 75 -10.84 -1.04 15.11
C SER A 75 -11.23 -1.98 16.25
N SER A 76 -12.28 -2.80 16.09
CA SER A 76 -12.64 -3.82 17.09
C SER A 76 -11.85 -5.13 16.95
N MET A 77 -11.13 -5.32 15.83
CA MET A 77 -10.41 -6.55 15.49
C MET A 77 -8.89 -6.41 15.64
N ILE A 78 -8.38 -5.16 15.62
CA ILE A 78 -6.94 -4.88 15.66
C ILE A 78 -6.46 -4.46 17.04
N ALA A 79 -5.18 -4.69 17.31
CA ALA A 79 -4.50 -4.27 18.52
C ALA A 79 -4.34 -2.74 18.58
N ASN A 80 -4.24 -2.19 19.79
CA ASN A 80 -4.18 -0.74 20.04
C ASN A 80 -2.96 -0.04 19.40
N ASN A 81 -1.90 -0.78 19.07
CA ASN A 81 -0.68 -0.30 18.42
C ASN A 81 -0.75 -0.36 16.88
N VAL A 82 -1.84 -0.88 16.30
CA VAL A 82 -2.11 -0.82 14.87
C VAL A 82 -2.87 0.48 14.57
N SER A 83 -2.36 1.28 13.64
CA SER A 83 -2.98 2.52 13.21
C SER A 83 -3.94 2.28 12.04
N THR A 84 -4.92 3.17 11.87
CA THR A 84 -5.85 3.15 10.73
C THR A 84 -5.78 4.45 9.95
N MET A 85 -5.96 4.36 8.63
CA MET A 85 -6.02 5.51 7.74
C MET A 85 -7.30 5.43 6.89
N ASP A 86 -8.19 6.41 7.08
CA ASP A 86 -9.41 6.52 6.28
C ASP A 86 -9.11 7.06 4.87
N LYS A 87 -9.17 6.15 3.89
CA LYS A 87 -9.17 6.45 2.47
C LYS A 87 -10.00 5.41 1.72
N GLN A 88 -10.74 5.92 0.73
CA GLN A 88 -11.43 5.07 -0.23
C GLN A 88 -10.42 4.19 -0.98
N ILE A 89 -10.72 2.89 -1.02
CA ILE A 89 -10.03 1.79 -1.70
C ILE A 89 -11.07 0.86 -2.34
N ASP A 90 -10.72 0.22 -3.45
CA ASP A 90 -11.59 -0.68 -4.22
C ASP A 90 -11.33 -2.16 -3.88
N ASP A 91 -10.06 -2.53 -3.66
CA ASP A 91 -9.65 -3.84 -3.17
C ASP A 91 -8.53 -3.68 -2.11
N SER A 92 -7.91 -4.78 -1.68
CA SER A 92 -7.05 -4.86 -0.49
C SER A 92 -5.57 -5.16 -0.80
N TRP A 93 -5.16 -4.99 -2.06
CA TRP A 93 -3.82 -5.34 -2.54
C TRP A 93 -2.84 -4.18 -2.48
N CYS A 94 -2.51 -3.75 -1.26
CA CYS A 94 -1.59 -2.63 -1.04
C CYS A 94 -0.22 -2.87 -1.68
N ARG A 95 0.24 -4.13 -1.77
CA ARG A 95 1.50 -4.49 -2.43
C ARG A 95 1.55 -3.94 -3.87
N ASP A 96 0.45 -4.07 -4.60
CA ASP A 96 0.42 -3.85 -6.04
C ASP A 96 -0.01 -2.42 -6.41
N SER A 97 -0.85 -1.81 -5.56
CA SER A 97 -1.39 -0.46 -5.77
C SER A 97 -0.74 0.61 -4.89
N GLY A 98 -0.06 0.21 -3.81
CA GLY A 98 0.68 1.08 -2.91
C GLY A 98 2.05 1.53 -3.46
N PRO A 99 2.74 2.43 -2.75
CA PRO A 99 4.00 2.98 -3.22
C PRO A 99 5.13 1.97 -3.07
N THR A 100 6.13 2.05 -3.94
CA THR A 100 7.44 1.43 -3.69
C THR A 100 8.35 2.47 -3.04
N PHE A 101 8.70 2.27 -1.76
CA PHE A 101 9.65 3.15 -1.09
C PHE A 101 11.09 2.93 -1.59
N ILE A 102 11.81 4.03 -1.72
CA ILE A 102 13.20 4.08 -2.17
C ILE A 102 14.00 5.00 -1.26
N SER A 103 15.28 4.72 -1.09
CA SER A 103 16.20 5.52 -0.27
C SER A 103 17.47 5.84 -1.05
N ASN A 104 18.11 6.96 -0.72
CA ASN A 104 19.46 7.29 -1.16
C ASN A 104 20.45 7.34 0.02
N ASN A 105 20.12 6.66 1.13
CA ASN A 105 20.78 6.71 2.45
C ASN A 105 20.69 8.06 3.19
N SER A 106 20.15 9.11 2.58
CA SER A 106 20.00 10.44 3.21
C SER A 106 18.54 10.82 3.43
N GLN A 107 17.65 10.34 2.56
CA GLN A 107 16.21 10.60 2.63
C GLN A 107 15.44 9.45 1.95
N ILE A 108 14.16 9.38 2.27
CA ILE A 108 13.19 8.45 1.68
C ILE A 108 12.35 9.16 0.64
N ALA A 109 12.05 8.46 -0.45
CA ALA A 109 11.05 8.85 -1.43
C ALA A 109 10.15 7.64 -1.73
N GLY A 110 9.06 7.87 -2.45
CA GLY A 110 8.20 6.80 -2.95
C GLY A 110 7.97 6.90 -4.44
N ILE A 111 7.90 5.74 -5.08
CA ILE A 111 7.47 5.61 -6.47
C ILE A 111 5.97 5.35 -6.48
N ASP A 112 5.25 6.20 -7.21
CA ASP A 112 3.83 6.06 -7.55
C ASP A 112 3.75 5.46 -8.96
N TRP A 113 3.56 4.14 -9.01
CA TRP A 113 3.40 3.41 -10.26
C TRP A 113 2.00 3.57 -10.82
N THR A 114 1.85 3.45 -12.14
CA THR A 114 0.52 3.41 -12.73
C THR A 114 -0.09 2.02 -12.51
N PHE A 115 -1.05 1.91 -11.59
CA PHE A 115 -1.83 0.69 -11.38
C PHE A 115 -3.01 0.64 -12.37
N ASN A 116 -3.26 -0.54 -12.96
CA ASN A 116 -4.26 -0.74 -14.01
C ASN A 116 -5.10 -2.02 -13.80
N ASN A 117 -5.32 -2.41 -12.55
CA ASN A 117 -6.06 -3.61 -12.19
C ASN A 117 -5.54 -4.88 -12.90
N TYR A 118 -4.23 -5.13 -12.84
CA TYR A 118 -3.58 -6.29 -13.45
C TYR A 118 -3.83 -6.45 -14.97
N GLY A 119 -4.13 -5.35 -15.67
CA GLY A 119 -4.46 -5.35 -17.10
C GLY A 119 -5.96 -5.33 -17.40
N GLU A 120 -6.82 -5.40 -16.39
CA GLU A 120 -8.28 -5.38 -16.48
C GLU A 120 -8.85 -3.96 -16.25
N ALA A 121 -8.14 -2.92 -16.71
CA ALA A 121 -8.57 -1.52 -16.63
C ALA A 121 -9.74 -1.19 -17.59
N THR A 122 -10.82 -1.96 -17.52
CA THR A 122 -12.03 -1.83 -18.35
C THR A 122 -13.17 -1.10 -17.65
N GLY A 123 -13.08 -0.91 -16.32
CA GLY A 123 -14.12 -0.30 -15.48
C GLY A 123 -13.56 0.73 -14.47
N PRO A 124 -14.43 1.40 -13.69
CA PRO A 124 -14.01 2.37 -12.67
C PRO A 124 -13.60 1.74 -11.33
N ASP A 125 -13.76 0.43 -11.18
CA ASP A 125 -13.64 -0.42 -9.99
C ASP A 125 -12.19 -0.69 -9.52
N TYR A 126 -11.26 0.20 -9.88
CA TYR A 126 -9.87 0.20 -9.41
C TYR A 126 -9.28 1.60 -9.26
N LEU A 127 -10.07 2.65 -9.55
CA LEU A 127 -9.59 4.02 -9.63
C LEU A 127 -9.21 4.60 -8.27
N ASN A 128 -9.74 4.06 -7.17
CA ASN A 128 -9.32 4.42 -5.83
C ASN A 128 -7.99 3.78 -5.46
N ASP A 129 -7.80 2.52 -5.85
CA ASP A 129 -6.54 1.78 -5.68
C ASP A 129 -5.43 2.41 -6.49
N ALA A 130 -5.70 2.80 -7.74
CA ALA A 130 -4.73 3.50 -8.60
C ALA A 130 -4.27 4.86 -8.06
N ARG A 131 -4.88 5.35 -6.98
CA ARG A 131 -4.49 6.59 -6.30
C ARG A 131 -3.92 6.35 -4.90
N ILE A 132 -3.84 5.10 -4.43
CA ILE A 132 -3.50 4.85 -3.03
C ILE A 132 -2.02 5.13 -2.73
N ALA A 133 -1.11 4.82 -3.66
CA ALA A 133 0.29 5.23 -3.57
C ALA A 133 0.44 6.74 -3.35
N GLU A 134 -0.16 7.57 -4.21
CA GLU A 134 -0.11 9.03 -4.05
C GLU A 134 -0.70 9.49 -2.70
N LYS A 135 -1.82 8.89 -2.26
CA LYS A 135 -2.45 9.22 -0.96
C LYS A 135 -1.52 8.91 0.23
N ILE A 136 -0.85 7.76 0.22
CA ILE A 136 0.10 7.34 1.27
C ILE A 136 1.28 8.30 1.29
N LEU A 137 1.90 8.56 0.14
CA LEU A 137 3.10 9.40 0.06
C LEU A 137 2.83 10.86 0.45
N LYS A 138 1.66 11.40 0.09
CA LYS A 138 1.25 12.74 0.55
C LYS A 138 0.97 12.79 2.04
N HIS A 139 0.43 11.71 2.62
CA HIS A 139 0.21 11.63 4.07
C HIS A 139 1.53 11.64 4.85
N LEU A 140 2.57 11.03 4.29
CA LEU A 140 3.91 10.96 4.85
C LEU A 140 4.77 12.21 4.59
N ASP A 141 4.31 13.13 3.73
CA ASP A 141 5.04 14.34 3.30
C ASP A 141 6.45 14.03 2.75
N ILE A 142 6.56 13.00 1.91
CA ILE A 142 7.82 12.61 1.25
C ILE A 142 7.79 12.82 -0.27
N ILE A 143 8.97 12.77 -0.89
CA ILE A 143 9.14 12.97 -2.33
C ILE A 143 8.39 11.88 -3.10
N ILE A 144 7.61 12.29 -4.11
CA ILE A 144 6.84 11.41 -4.99
C ILE A 144 7.47 11.38 -6.38
N LEU A 145 7.91 10.20 -6.82
CA LEU A 145 8.35 9.95 -8.19
C LEU A 145 7.24 9.22 -8.94
N LYS A 146 6.47 9.93 -9.76
CA LYS A 146 5.39 9.34 -10.56
C LYS A 146 5.96 8.69 -11.81
N HIS A 147 5.71 7.41 -12.03
CA HIS A 147 6.18 6.69 -13.21
C HIS A 147 5.03 6.21 -14.09
N LEU A 148 5.16 6.43 -15.40
CA LEU A 148 4.22 5.95 -16.44
C LEU A 148 4.38 4.45 -16.77
N LEU A 149 5.29 3.73 -16.11
CA LEU A 149 5.42 2.29 -16.29
C LEU A 149 4.40 1.58 -15.40
N PHE A 150 3.81 0.52 -15.96
CA PHE A 150 2.89 -0.36 -15.24
C PHE A 150 3.69 -1.42 -14.49
N LEU A 151 3.35 -1.65 -13.22
CA LEU A 151 3.81 -2.83 -12.48
C LEU A 151 3.22 -4.08 -13.14
N ARG A 152 4.07 -4.97 -13.65
CA ARG A 152 3.69 -6.34 -14.02
C ARG A 152 4.11 -7.24 -12.86
N GLU A 153 3.11 -7.76 -12.15
CA GLU A 153 3.12 -8.84 -11.16
C GLU A 153 4.44 -9.12 -10.42
N VAL A 154 4.46 -8.87 -9.11
CA VAL A 154 5.41 -9.50 -8.18
C VAL A 154 4.69 -10.66 -7.51
N LEU A 155 4.93 -11.88 -7.99
CA LEU A 155 4.39 -13.10 -7.39
C LEU A 155 5.06 -13.35 -6.02
N PHE A 156 4.19 -13.51 -5.00
CA PHE A 156 4.39 -13.99 -3.62
C PHE A 156 4.37 -12.94 -2.47
N ILE A 157 3.30 -13.06 -1.67
CA ILE A 157 3.01 -12.57 -0.30
C ILE A 157 2.58 -11.08 -0.14
N GLN A 158 1.42 -10.91 0.49
CA GLN A 158 0.50 -9.76 0.54
C GLN A 158 0.89 -8.63 1.52
N MET A 159 2.04 -7.98 1.37
CA MET A 159 2.39 -6.85 2.26
C MET A 159 2.98 -5.68 1.47
N ALA A 160 2.47 -4.46 1.61
CA ALA A 160 3.17 -3.29 1.10
C ALA A 160 4.19 -2.84 2.16
N TRP A 161 5.45 -3.12 1.90
CA TRP A 161 6.52 -2.91 2.87
C TRP A 161 6.93 -1.45 3.04
N GLY A 162 7.61 -1.21 4.15
CA GLY A 162 7.73 0.06 4.83
C GLY A 162 8.65 1.12 4.30
N LEU A 163 8.50 2.30 4.91
CA LEU A 163 9.53 3.33 4.94
C LEU A 163 10.80 2.71 5.54
N LEU A 164 11.96 2.97 4.93
CA LEU A 164 13.27 2.61 5.51
C LEU A 164 14.00 3.87 5.94
N CYS A 165 14.29 4.00 7.24
CA CYS A 165 15.20 4.95 7.91
C CYS A 165 15.46 6.31 7.25
#